data_AF-A7N573-F1
#
_entry.id   AF-A7N573-F1
#
_cell.length_a   1.000
_cell.length_b   1.000
_cell.length_c   1.000
_cell.angle_alpha   90.00
_cell.angle_beta   90.00
_cell.angle_gamma   90.00
#
_symmetry.space_group_name_H-M   'P 1'
#
loop_
_entity.id
_entity.type
_entity.pdbx_description
1 polymer ?
#
loop_
_entity_poly.entity_id
_entity_poly.type
_entity_poly.pdbx_seq_one_letter_code
_entity_poly.pdbx_strand_id
1 'polypeptide(L)' 'MNRKKKINSILKAKLKKQNAKLHKSNKPRYISKAERAKMEAEEQANEQTSQVAEETQATDEA' A
#
# COMPACT_ATOMS: atom_id res chain seq x y z
N MET A 1 16.86 36.19 14.55
CA MET A 1 16.56 35.38 13.33
C MET A 1 15.79 36.27 12.36
N ASN A 2 16.36 36.59 11.19
CA ASN A 2 15.67 37.41 10.20
C ASN A 2 14.29 36.82 9.85
N ARG A 3 13.29 37.67 9.61
CA ARG A 3 11.89 37.29 9.32
C ARG A 3 11.79 36.14 8.30
N LYS A 4 12.62 36.19 7.24
CA LYS A 4 12.74 35.14 6.21
C LYS A 4 13.10 33.77 6.78
N LYS A 5 14.09 33.71 7.67
CA LYS A 5 14.51 32.46 8.33
C LYS A 5 13.37 31.91 9.22
N LYS A 6 12.66 32.78 9.96
CA LYS A 6 11.54 32.37 10.83
C LYS A 6 10.38 31.75 10.04
N ILE A 7 9.96 32.41 8.96
CA ILE A 7 8.90 31.90 8.07
C ILE A 7 9.28 30.51 7.52
N ASN A 8 10.51 30.36 7.01
CA ASN A 8 10.98 29.08 6.47
C ASN A 8 10.99 27.96 7.52
N SER A 9 11.37 28.26 8.76
CA SER A 9 11.34 27.27 9.84
C SER A 9 9.91 26.81 10.17
N ILE A 10 8.94 27.74 10.18
CA ILE A 10 7.53 27.44 10.43
C ILE A 10 6.95 26.57 9.31
N LEU A 11 7.23 26.90 8.05
CA LEU A 11 6.76 26.13 6.90
C LEU A 11 7.30 24.70 6.91
N LYS A 12 8.61 24.53 7.17
CA LYS A 12 9.23 23.20 7.31
C LYS A 12 8.63 22.40 8.45
N ALA A 13 8.35 23.03 9.59
CA ALA A 13 7.72 22.37 10.73
C ALA A 13 6.29 21.90 10.41
N LYS A 14 5.50 22.72 9.69
CA LYS A 14 4.15 22.33 9.24
C LYS A 14 4.20 21.16 8.25
N LEU A 15 5.08 21.22 7.27
CA LEU A 15 5.27 20.15 6.29
C LEU A 15 5.68 18.83 6.96
N LYS A 16 6.61 18.88 7.93
CA LYS A 16 7.01 17.70 8.71
C LYS A 16 5.84 17.11 9.51
N LYS A 17 4.98 17.96 10.12
CA LYS A 17 3.79 17.51 10.84
C LYS A 17 2.75 16.86 9.92
N GLN A 18 2.60 17.35 8.69
CA GLN A 18 1.70 16.75 7.71
C GLN A 18 2.22 15.39 7.22
N ASN A 19 3.51 15.32 6.87
CA ASN A 19 4.13 14.08 6.41
C ASN A 19 4.19 13.01 7.52
N ALA A 20 4.35 13.42 8.77
CA ALA A 20 4.32 12.51 9.92
C ALA A 20 3.01 11.68 10.01
N LYS A 21 1.88 12.26 9.57
CA LYS A 21 0.59 11.56 9.55
C LYS A 21 0.44 10.61 8.37
N LEU A 22 1.24 10.79 7.31
CA LEU A 22 1.16 10.01 6.07
C LEU A 22 2.19 8.87 6.03
N HIS A 23 3.07 8.76 7.03
CA HIS A 23 4.04 7.67 7.12
C HIS A 23 3.33 6.36 7.50
N LYS A 24 3.02 5.56 6.48
CA LYS A 24 2.78 4.11 6.66
C LYS A 24 4.12 3.43 6.97
N SER A 25 4.14 2.51 7.94
CA SER A 25 5.31 1.67 8.18
C SER A 25 5.49 0.74 6.98
N ASN A 26 6.70 0.66 6.42
CA ASN A 26 7.04 -0.32 5.38
C ASN A 26 7.03 -1.78 5.86
N LYS A 27 6.76 -2.03 7.14
CA LYS A 27 6.64 -3.37 7.70
C LYS A 27 5.21 -3.85 7.50
N PRO A 28 5.00 -5.09 7.02
CA PRO A 28 3.67 -5.68 7.01
C PRO A 28 3.16 -5.73 8.45
N ARG A 29 1.88 -5.37 8.64
CA ARG A 29 1.22 -5.48 9.94
C ARG A 29 1.23 -6.95 10.35
N TYR A 30 1.66 -7.25 11.58
CA TYR A 30 1.53 -8.61 12.09
C TYR A 30 0.05 -8.94 12.21
N ILE A 31 -0.33 -10.01 11.54
CA ILE A 31 -1.67 -10.60 11.52
C ILE A 31 -1.56 -11.98 12.18
N SER A 32 -2.64 -12.39 12.84
CA SER A 32 -2.65 -13.71 13.50
C SER A 32 -2.53 -14.85 12.48
N LYS A 33 -2.12 -16.05 12.93
CA LYS A 33 -2.01 -17.23 12.05
C LYS A 33 -3.33 -17.53 11.30
N ALA A 34 -4.46 -17.32 11.97
CA ALA A 34 -5.78 -17.52 11.37
C ALA A 34 -6.11 -16.49 10.29
N GLU A 35 -5.76 -15.21 10.49
CA GLU A 35 -5.95 -14.16 9.49
C GLU A 35 -5.00 -14.31 8.30
N ARG A 36 -3.77 -14.76 8.54
CA ARG A 36 -2.81 -15.05 7.46
C ARG A 36 -3.31 -16.19 6.55
N ALA A 37 -3.83 -17.27 7.13
CA ALA A 37 -4.40 -18.37 6.34
C ALA A 37 -5.63 -17.94 5.52
N LYS A 38 -6.46 -17.03 6.05
CA LYS A 38 -7.59 -16.46 5.30
C LYS A 38 -7.15 -15.60 4.14
N MET A 39 -6.16 -14.71 4.33
CA MET A 39 -5.62 -13.90 3.23
C MET A 39 -4.91 -14.74 2.18
N GLU A 40 -4.14 -15.76 2.56
CA GLU A 40 -3.48 -16.67 1.59
C GLU A 40 -4.52 -17.45 0.76
N ALA A 41 -5.63 -17.88 1.37
CA ALA A 41 -6.71 -18.55 0.64
C ALA A 41 -7.47 -17.58 -0.31
N GLU A 42 -7.68 -16.33 0.09
CA GLU A 42 -8.28 -15.30 -0.75
C GLU A 42 -7.35 -14.87 -1.89
N GLU A 43 -6.04 -14.76 -1.65
CA GLU A 43 -5.02 -14.49 -2.67
C GLU A 43 -4.94 -15.63 -3.68
N GLN A 44 -4.93 -16.89 -3.23
CA GLN A 44 -4.94 -18.06 -4.13
C GLN A 44 -6.22 -18.15 -4.97
N ALA A 45 -7.39 -17.85 -4.38
CA ALA A 45 -8.64 -17.81 -5.14
C ALA A 45 -8.61 -16.69 -6.20
N ASN A 46 -8.04 -15.53 -5.87
CA ASN A 46 -7.92 -14.41 -6.80
C ASN A 46 -6.93 -14.72 -7.93
N GLU A 47 -5.78 -15.33 -7.62
CA GLU A 47 -4.79 -15.79 -8.61
C GLU A 47 -5.34 -16.89 -9.53
N GLN A 48 -6.15 -17.81 -9.00
CA GLN A 48 -6.83 -18.82 -9.81
C GLN A 48 -7.88 -18.19 -10.74
N THR A 49 -8.62 -17.19 -10.27
CA THR A 49 -9.59 -16.49 -11.13
C THR A 49 -8.93 -15.67 -12.24
N SER A 50 -7.74 -15.11 -12.02
CA SER A 50 -7.00 -14.40 -13.07
C SER A 50 -6.33 -15.34 -14.06
N GLN A 51 -5.82 -16.50 -13.63
CA GLN A 51 -5.25 -17.51 -14.55
C GLN A 51 -6.32 -18.17 -15.44
N VAL A 52 -7.50 -18.46 -14.90
CA VAL A 52 -8.63 -18.99 -15.69
C VAL A 52 -9.13 -17.94 -16.69
N ALA A 53 -9.10 -16.65 -16.35
CA ALA A 53 -9.47 -15.59 -17.28
C ALA A 53 -8.46 -15.44 -18.45
N GLU A 54 -7.16 -15.58 -18.19
CA GLU A 54 -6.14 -15.55 -19.24
C GLU A 54 -6.19 -16.77 -20.17
N GLU A 55 -6.47 -17.97 -19.65
CA GLU A 55 -6.62 -19.17 -20.48
C GLU A 55 -7.87 -19.13 -21.38
N THR A 56 -9.00 -18.58 -20.88
CA THR A 56 -10.23 -18.49 -21.69
C THR A 56 -10.14 -17.48 -22.84
N GLN A 57 -9.28 -16.47 -22.75
CA GLN A 57 -9.05 -15.49 -23.83
C GLN A 57 -8.12 -16.05 -24.92
N ALA A 58 -7.16 -16.90 -24.56
CA ALA A 58 -6.25 -17.52 -25.53
C ALA A 58 -6.94 -18.59 -26.41
N THR A 59 -8.06 -19.16 -25.97
CA THR A 59 -8.79 -20.21 -26.71
C THR A 59 -9.85 -19.71 -27.69
N ASP A 60 -10.22 -18.43 -27.62
CA ASP A 60 -11.26 -17.82 -28.49
C ASP A 60 -10.66 -17.05 -29.69
N GLU A 61 -9.32 -17.02 -29.81
CA GLU A 61 -8.58 -16.31 -30.87
C GLU A 61 -7.88 -17.27 -31.89
N ALA A 62 -8.26 -18.56 -31.91
CA ALA A 62 -7.71 -19.58 -32.83
C ALA A 62 -8.76 -20.20 -33.77
#